data_AF-A0AAE8IRH5-F1
#
_entry.id   AF-A0AAE8IRH5-F1
#
_cell.length_a   1.000
_cell.length_b   1.000
_cell.length_c   1.000
_cell.angle_alpha   90.00
_cell.angle_beta   90.00
_cell.angle_gamma   90.00
#
_symmetry.space_group_name_H-M   'P 1'
#
loop_
_entity.id
_entity.type
_entity.pdbx_description
1 polymer ?
#
loop_
_entity_poly.entity_id
_entity_poly.type
_entity_poly.pdbx_seq_one_letter_code
_entity_poly.pdbx_strand_id
1 'polypeptide(L)' 'MLILPDNPLFNLTLQTARPPGWQNHASEEIAFVVDHATGLMRPATRAEMIDYVEGGEYDERLEAMGEDEWQ' A
#
# COMPACT_ATOMS: atom_id res chain seq x y z
N MET A 1 -3.56 -19.84 -18.77
CA MET A 1 -2.11 -19.64 -18.54
C MET A 1 -1.97 -18.52 -17.53
N LEU A 2 -1.26 -18.75 -16.42
CA LEU A 2 -0.99 -17.72 -15.40
C LEU A 2 0.47 -17.31 -15.52
N ILE A 3 0.74 -16.01 -15.56
CA ILE A 3 2.08 -15.43 -15.61
C ILE A 3 2.37 -14.85 -14.22
N LEU A 4 3.27 -15.49 -13.49
CA LEU A 4 3.63 -15.15 -12.10
C LEU A 4 5.03 -14.52 -12.04
N PRO A 5 5.45 -13.90 -10.92
CA PRO A 5 6.71 -13.16 -10.82
C PRO A 5 7.98 -13.86 -11.33
N ASP A 6 8.05 -15.19 -11.23
CA ASP A 6 9.20 -15.98 -11.71
C ASP A 6 9.13 -16.36 -13.20
N ASN A 7 8.04 -15.99 -13.88
CA ASN A 7 7.87 -16.27 -15.30
C ASN A 7 8.63 -15.22 -16.13
N PRO A 8 9.42 -15.61 -17.15
CA PRO A 8 10.14 -14.67 -18.02
C PRO A 8 9.26 -13.59 -18.67
N LEU A 9 7.96 -13.87 -18.86
CA LEU A 9 7.00 -12.97 -19.46
C LEU A 9 6.33 -12.02 -18.45
N PHE A 10 6.63 -12.12 -17.16
CA PHE A 10 5.99 -11.34 -16.11
C PHE A 10 6.17 -9.83 -16.31
N ASN A 11 7.42 -9.38 -16.44
CA ASN A 11 7.74 -7.97 -16.65
C ASN A 11 7.15 -7.43 -17.95
N LEU A 12 7.19 -8.23 -19.02
CA LEU A 12 6.58 -7.86 -20.30
C LEU A 12 5.06 -7.70 -20.16
N THR A 13 4.40 -8.60 -19.44
CA THR A 13 2.93 -8.58 -19.26
C THR A 13 2.50 -7.35 -18.47
N LEU A 14 3.19 -7.01 -17.38
CA LEU A 14 2.92 -5.79 -16.59
C LEU A 14 3.02 -4.52 -17.44
N GLN A 15 3.94 -4.49 -18.41
CA GLN A 15 4.21 -3.30 -19.24
C GLN A 15 3.31 -3.20 -20.49
N THR A 16 2.76 -4.31 -20.96
CA THR A 16 2.07 -4.36 -22.26
C THR A 16 0.56 -4.52 -22.17
N ALA A 17 0.06 -5.15 -21.11
CA ALA A 17 -1.36 -5.44 -20.98
C ALA A 17 -1.81 -5.26 -19.54
N ARG A 18 -2.58 -4.19 -19.30
CA ARG A 18 -3.31 -4.06 -18.04
C ARG A 18 -4.53 -5.00 -18.07
N PRO A 19 -4.84 -5.71 -16.96
CA PRO A 19 -5.96 -6.64 -16.91
C PRO A 19 -7.29 -5.98 -17.31
N PRO A 20 -8.20 -6.65 -18.03
CA PRO A 20 -9.52 -6.10 -18.34
C PRO A 20 -10.23 -5.63 -17.07
N GLY A 21 -10.74 -4.39 -17.07
CA GLY A 21 -11.42 -3.80 -15.92
C GLY A 21 -10.50 -3.14 -14.88
N TRP A 22 -9.19 -3.09 -15.10
CA TRP A 22 -8.24 -2.39 -14.20
C TRP A 22 -8.67 -0.94 -13.93
N GLN A 23 -9.23 -0.26 -14.93
CA GLN A 23 -9.69 1.12 -14.81
C GLN A 23 -10.88 1.29 -13.86
N ASN A 24 -11.66 0.24 -13.62
CA ASN A 24 -12.80 0.28 -12.69
C ASN A 24 -12.35 0.41 -11.23
N HIS A 25 -11.08 0.12 -10.96
CA HIS A 25 -10.46 0.23 -9.64
C HIS A 25 -9.35 1.29 -9.59
N ALA A 26 -9.10 1.98 -10.71
CA ALA A 26 -8.03 2.97 -10.80
C ALA A 26 -8.39 4.32 -10.17
N SER A 27 -9.67 4.57 -9.84
CA SER A 27 -10.16 5.80 -9.23
C SER A 27 -10.29 5.75 -7.72
N GLU A 28 -10.10 4.59 -7.10
CA GLU A 28 -10.04 4.51 -5.64
C GLU A 28 -8.61 4.85 -5.24
N GLU A 29 -8.42 5.98 -4.55
CA GLU A 29 -7.16 6.28 -3.87
C GLU A 29 -6.99 5.23 -2.76
N ILE A 30 -6.40 4.09 -3.12
CA ILE A 30 -6.08 3.02 -2.18
C ILE A 30 -4.82 3.48 -1.44
N ALA A 31 -5.01 3.87 -0.19
CA ALA A 31 -3.92 4.06 0.75
C ALA A 31 -3.64 2.75 1.49
N PHE A 32 -2.46 2.62 2.06
CA PHE A 32 -2.12 1.54 2.98
C PHE A 32 -1.71 2.14 4.31
N VAL A 33 -2.23 1.57 5.40
CA VAL A 33 -1.85 1.91 6.78
C VAL A 33 -1.33 0.67 7.46
N VAL A 34 -0.51 0.84 8.50
CA VAL A 34 -0.05 -0.28 9.32
C VAL A 34 -1.10 -0.55 10.38
N ASP A 35 -1.60 -1.78 10.42
CA ASP A 35 -2.52 -2.21 11.46
C ASP A 35 -1.79 -2.36 12.80
N HIS A 36 -2.25 -1.64 13.84
CA HIS A 36 -1.60 -1.63 15.15
C HIS A 36 -1.60 -3.02 15.84
N ALA A 37 -2.60 -3.87 15.59
CA ALA A 37 -2.69 -5.18 16.25
C ALA A 37 -1.75 -6.22 15.63
N THR A 38 -1.51 -6.13 14.31
CA THR A 38 -0.76 -7.13 13.54
C THR A 38 0.61 -6.64 13.06
N GLY A 39 0.81 -5.33 12.99
CA GLY A 39 1.98 -4.69 12.40
C GLY A 39 2.06 -4.83 10.87
N LEU A 40 1.02 -5.36 10.22
CA LEU A 40 0.98 -5.58 8.77
C LEU A 40 0.28 -4.42 8.05
N MET A 41 0.68 -4.18 6.80
CA MET A 41 -0.03 -3.22 5.96
C MET A 41 -1.40 -3.76 5.55
N ARG A 42 -2.42 -2.92 5.66
CA ARG A 42 -3.77 -3.18 5.17
C ARG A 42 -4.22 -2.05 4.24
N PRO A 43 -5.05 -2.33 3.23
CA PRO A 43 -5.69 -1.28 2.47
C PRO A 43 -6.57 -0.41 3.39
N ALA A 44 -6.58 0.88 3.13
CA ALA A 44 -7.32 1.89 3.86
C ALA A 44 -7.99 2.86 2.89
N THR A 45 -9.18 3.29 3.26
CA THR A 45 -9.84 4.42 2.61
C THR A 45 -9.08 5.71 2.92
N ARG A 46 -9.35 6.77 2.13
CA ARG A 46 -8.79 8.10 2.38
C ARG A 46 -9.08 8.65 3.78
N ALA A 47 -10.27 8.37 4.32
CA ALA A 47 -10.64 8.80 5.67
C ALA A 47 -9.80 8.08 6.73
N GLU A 48 -9.70 6.75 6.64
CA GLU A 48 -8.85 5.97 7.55
C GLU A 48 -7.38 6.36 7.46
N MET A 49 -6.89 6.72 6.27
CA MET A 49 -5.52 7.21 6.10
C MET A 49 -5.31 8.57 6.78
N ILE A 50 -6.28 9.48 6.69
CA ILE A 50 -6.23 10.77 7.41
C ILE A 50 -6.24 10.52 8.90
N ASP A 51 -7.13 9.68 9.40
CA ASP A 51 -7.21 9.36 10.83
C ASP A 51 -5.92 8.71 11.34
N TYR A 52 -5.29 7.84 10.54
CA TYR A 52 -4.01 7.22 10.88
C TYR A 52 -2.86 8.23 11.00
N VAL A 53 -2.82 9.23 10.10
CA VAL A 53 -1.78 10.27 10.10
C VAL A 53 -2.05 11.34 11.16
N GLU A 54 -3.28 11.87 11.24
CA GLU A 54 -3.63 12.97 12.13
C GLU A 54 -3.96 12.50 13.56
N GLY A 55 -4.30 11.23 13.74
CA GLY A 55 -4.62 10.62 15.03
C GLY A 55 -3.40 10.19 15.85
N GLY A 56 -2.18 10.31 15.29
CA GLY A 56 -0.92 10.00 15.98
C GLY A 56 -0.46 8.54 15.86
N GLU A 57 -1.27 7.62 15.32
CA GLU A 57 -0.87 6.22 15.09
C GLU A 57 0.39 6.11 14.22
N TYR A 58 0.51 7.00 13.22
CA TYR A 58 1.71 7.08 12.38
C TYR A 58 2.94 7.55 13.15
N ASP A 59 2.81 8.53 14.04
CA ASP A 59 3.93 9.09 14.80
C ASP A 59 4.46 8.05 15.81
N GLU A 60 3.56 7.37 16.53
CA GLU A 60 3.92 6.25 17.41
C GLU A 60 4.68 5.14 16.66
N ARG A 61 4.31 4.89 15.41
CA ARG A 61 4.99 3.92 14.55
C ARG A 61 6.40 4.36 14.21
N LEU A 62 6.62 5.64 13.91
CA LEU A 62 7.93 6.22 13.60
C LEU A 62 8.86 6.17 14.82
N GLU A 63 8.34 6.54 15.99
CA GLU A 63 9.06 6.42 17.27
C GLU A 63 9.49 4.97 17.52
N ALA A 64 8.59 4.00 17.32
CA ALA A 64 8.88 2.58 17.49
C ALA A 64 9.92 2.02 16.50
N MET A 65 10.06 2.61 15.31
CA MET A 65 11.12 2.26 14.35
C MET A 65 12.47 2.90 14.69
N GLY A 66 12.50 3.85 15.62
CA GLY A 66 13.68 4.69 15.87
C GLY A 66 13.96 5.67 14.72
N GLU A 67 12.98 5.97 13.87
CA GLU A 67 13.09 6.92 12.76
C GLU A 67 12.79 8.36 13.21
N ASP A 68 13.28 8.73 14.40
CA ASP A 68 13.16 10.08 14.98
C ASP A 68 14.51 10.83 14.98
N GLU A 69 15.41 10.45 14.06
CA GLU A 69 16.72 11.11 13.84
C GLU A 69 16.76 11.90 12.51
N TRP A 70 15.75 12.75 12.28
CA TRP A 70 15.87 13.86 11.31
C TRP A 70 15.51 15.19 12.00
N GLN A 71 16.30 15.58 12.99
CA GLN A 71 16.48 16.98 13.40
C GLN A 71 17.74 17.58 12.80
#